data_AF-A0A7C6UDX9-F1
#
_entry.id   AF-A0A7C6UDX9-F1
#
_cell.length_a   1.000
_cell.length_b   1.000
_cell.length_c   1.000
_cell.angle_alpha   90.00
_cell.angle_beta   90.00
_cell.angle_gamma   90.00
#
_symmetry.space_group_name_H-M   'P 1'
#
loop_
_entity.id
_entity.type
_entity.pdbx_description
1 polymer ?
#
loop_
_entity_poly.entity_id
_entity_poly.type
_entity_poly.pdbx_seq_one_letter_code
_entity_poly.pdbx_strand_id
1 'polypeptide(L)'
;MSIIPSNVVCPRCFSKNLYRFGKDLEGFQKYQCRMCRRQFAPDNPHTGLRQHRLYPVCPRCGKASFLHHDYTYYSNFRCSDKKCNHSFKVPKAVAIPRPSSHLGPETFTLKGMRHPLYIILAALNYYFCGNSTTRKVAYTLYMVHQVRISHVTISRWIKRFAPVFQQISSDFLLSARLCDSDEWHFDETYIKIQGENYYLWIAIDSETRLVLDFHLSKTRNSNAAHILLSSCRNKFGQPSSAVVSDRYDAYLLPAKLFFPEADHIRVESFEDRISNNIIEAFNNQFKAWYRPKRGFNSYDSANRLIATYIFYYNFIRPHSSLNGLAPAQVAGAKYSDKQKNFWLLVA
;
A
#
# COMPACT_ATOMS: atom_id res chain seq x y z
N MET A 1 -59.09 41.35 16.05
CA MET A 1 -58.87 39.91 15.73
C MET A 1 -57.71 39.83 14.75
N SER A 2 -56.63 39.13 15.10
CA SER A 2 -55.48 38.95 14.20
C SER A 2 -55.78 37.86 13.18
N ILE A 3 -56.04 38.26 11.93
CA ILE A 3 -56.36 37.35 10.82
C ILE A 3 -55.13 36.47 10.54
N ILE A 4 -55.32 35.16 10.56
CA ILE A 4 -54.32 34.17 10.16
C ILE A 4 -54.61 33.82 8.69
N PRO A 5 -53.62 33.90 7.79
CA PRO A 5 -53.82 33.53 6.38
C PRO A 5 -54.36 32.11 6.24
N SER A 6 -55.36 31.91 5.37
CA SER A 6 -56.10 30.65 5.21
C SER A 6 -55.24 29.48 4.71
N ASN A 7 -54.09 29.78 4.13
CA ASN A 7 -53.10 28.85 3.61
C ASN A 7 -52.11 28.32 4.67
N VAL A 8 -52.12 28.86 5.90
CA VAL A 8 -51.19 28.44 6.95
C VAL A 8 -51.80 27.31 7.79
N VAL A 9 -51.17 26.13 7.77
CA VAL A 9 -51.52 24.96 8.57
C VAL A 9 -50.34 24.49 9.40
N CYS A 10 -50.60 23.82 10.53
CA CYS A 10 -49.52 23.23 11.30
C CYS A 10 -48.79 22.14 10.49
N PRO A 11 -47.46 22.22 10.30
CA PRO A 11 -46.72 21.23 9.51
C PRO A 11 -46.62 19.85 10.19
N ARG A 12 -47.01 19.73 11.47
CA ARG A 12 -46.94 18.49 12.24
C ARG A 12 -48.27 17.73 12.29
N CYS A 13 -49.38 18.43 12.43
CA CYS A 13 -50.70 17.83 12.65
C CYS A 13 -51.78 18.38 11.71
N PHE A 14 -51.39 19.24 10.76
CA PHE A 14 -52.25 19.84 9.74
C PHE A 14 -53.46 20.64 10.25
N SER A 15 -53.53 20.87 11.57
CA SER A 15 -54.56 21.71 12.19
C SER A 15 -54.44 23.17 11.75
N LYS A 16 -55.59 23.76 11.40
CA LYS A 16 -55.76 25.21 11.16
C LYS A 16 -55.92 26.02 12.46
N ASN A 17 -56.00 25.34 13.61
CA ASN A 17 -56.14 26.00 14.90
C ASN A 17 -54.77 26.53 15.39
N LEU A 18 -54.42 27.70 14.87
CA LEU A 18 -53.15 28.37 15.08
C LEU A 18 -53.37 29.69 15.82
N TYR A 19 -52.32 30.21 16.47
CA TYR A 19 -52.29 31.59 16.91
C TYR A 19 -50.93 32.24 16.61
N ARG A 20 -50.92 33.55 16.33
CA ARG A 20 -49.69 34.31 16.08
C ARG A 20 -48.84 34.33 17.35
N PHE A 21 -47.61 33.85 17.23
CA PHE A 21 -46.67 33.67 18.33
C PHE A 21 -45.42 34.53 18.10
N GLY A 22 -45.61 35.85 17.97
CA GLY A 22 -44.52 36.79 17.72
C GLY A 22 -43.83 36.58 16.36
N LYS A 23 -42.60 37.08 16.26
CA LYS A 23 -41.71 36.89 15.09
C LYS A 23 -40.51 36.03 15.49
N ASP A 24 -39.86 35.40 14.52
CA ASP A 24 -38.55 34.78 14.75
C ASP A 24 -37.42 35.83 14.79
N LEU A 25 -36.18 35.37 14.96
CA LEU A 25 -34.98 36.21 15.03
C LEU A 25 -34.72 37.00 13.75
N GLU A 26 -35.23 36.52 12.61
CA GLU A 26 -35.09 37.12 11.28
C GLU A 26 -36.29 38.00 10.91
N GLY A 27 -37.28 38.12 11.81
CA GLY A 27 -38.44 38.97 11.66
C GLY A 27 -39.66 38.33 10.95
N PHE A 28 -39.59 37.04 10.59
CA PHE A 28 -40.71 36.32 9.99
C PHE A 28 -41.76 35.94 11.03
N GLN A 29 -43.03 35.92 10.61
CA GLN A 29 -44.15 35.65 11.50
C GLN A 29 -44.14 34.20 11.99
N LYS A 30 -44.07 34.00 13.31
CA LYS A 30 -44.23 32.67 13.92
C LYS A 30 -45.69 32.39 14.23
N TYR A 31 -46.07 31.13 14.05
CA TYR A 31 -47.36 30.58 14.47
C TYR A 31 -47.12 29.44 15.45
N GLN A 32 -47.98 29.33 16.46
CA GLN A 32 -48.01 28.17 17.33
C GLN A 32 -49.35 27.43 17.16
N CYS A 33 -49.26 26.13 16.93
CA CYS A 33 -50.43 25.27 16.87
C CYS A 33 -51.00 25.03 18.26
N ARG A 34 -52.31 25.23 18.45
CA ARG A 34 -52.97 25.00 19.74
C ARG A 34 -53.11 23.51 20.06
N MET A 35 -53.20 22.65 19.05
CA MET A 35 -53.35 21.20 19.24
C MET A 35 -52.05 20.51 19.68
N CYS A 36 -50.94 20.79 19.00
CA CYS A 36 -49.67 20.09 19.26
C CYS A 36 -48.55 20.97 19.84
N ARG A 37 -48.86 22.24 20.15
CA ARG A 37 -47.94 23.28 20.66
C ARG A 37 -46.72 23.56 19.77
N ARG A 38 -46.64 23.00 18.57
CA ARG A 38 -45.54 23.21 17.62
C ARG A 38 -45.52 24.67 17.16
N GLN A 39 -44.35 25.29 17.27
CA GLN A 39 -44.05 26.59 16.69
C GLN A 39 -43.37 26.43 15.34
N PHE A 40 -43.72 27.27 14.37
CA PHE A 40 -43.12 27.29 13.03
C PHE A 40 -43.30 28.68 12.40
N ALA A 41 -42.43 29.04 11.46
CA ALA A 41 -42.52 30.25 10.65
C ALA A 41 -42.59 29.83 9.18
N PRO A 42 -43.78 29.77 8.56
CA PRO A 42 -43.97 29.23 7.22
C PRO A 42 -43.27 30.07 6.14
N ASP A 43 -43.14 31.37 6.37
CA ASP A 43 -42.55 32.31 5.42
C ASP A 43 -41.03 32.44 5.57
N ASN A 44 -40.42 31.74 6.55
CA ASN A 44 -38.97 31.74 6.72
C ASN A 44 -38.33 30.73 5.75
N PRO A 45 -37.58 31.18 4.72
CA PRO A 45 -36.98 30.32 3.70
C PRO A 45 -35.91 29.37 4.24
N HIS A 46 -35.39 29.60 5.45
CA HIS A 46 -34.37 28.76 6.10
C HIS A 46 -34.95 27.64 6.97
N THR A 47 -36.26 27.64 7.28
CA THR A 47 -36.87 26.62 8.16
C THR A 47 -36.92 25.20 7.56
N GLY A 48 -36.70 25.06 6.25
CA GLY A 48 -36.60 23.78 5.53
C GLY A 48 -35.19 23.25 5.31
N LEU A 49 -34.15 24.06 5.54
CA LEU A 49 -32.76 23.62 5.41
C LEU A 49 -32.37 22.86 6.67
N ARG A 50 -32.69 21.55 6.73
CA ARG A 50 -31.97 20.66 7.64
C ARG A 50 -30.49 20.84 7.32
N GLN A 51 -29.75 21.54 8.17
CA GLN A 51 -28.31 21.56 8.12
C GLN A 51 -27.87 20.09 8.09
N HIS A 52 -27.38 19.64 6.93
CA HIS A 52 -26.78 18.32 6.83
C HIS A 52 -25.75 18.25 7.94
N ARG A 53 -25.83 17.24 8.80
CA ARG A 53 -24.82 17.03 9.83
C ARG A 53 -23.47 16.96 9.12
N LEU A 54 -22.58 17.91 9.41
CA LEU A 54 -21.27 18.03 8.75
C LEU A 54 -20.40 16.78 8.97
N TYR A 55 -20.66 16.05 10.07
CA TYR A 55 -19.90 14.88 10.49
C TYR A 55 -20.80 13.65 10.70
N PRO A 56 -20.26 12.44 10.48
CA PRO A 56 -21.00 11.19 10.66
C PRO A 56 -21.47 11.02 12.11
N VAL A 57 -22.54 10.27 12.32
CA VAL A 57 -23.00 9.92 13.67
C VAL A 57 -22.12 8.85 14.28
N CYS A 58 -22.06 8.81 15.61
CA CYS A 58 -21.34 7.76 16.32
C CYS A 58 -22.00 6.40 16.05
N PRO A 59 -21.29 5.41 15.48
CA PRO A 59 -21.88 4.11 15.16
C PRO A 59 -22.23 3.29 16.41
N ARG A 60 -21.70 3.65 17.59
CA ARG A 60 -21.97 2.96 18.85
C ARG A 60 -23.24 3.43 19.56
N CYS A 61 -23.58 4.72 19.48
CA CYS A 61 -24.71 5.29 20.25
C CYS A 61 -25.63 6.23 19.44
N GLY A 62 -25.37 6.43 18.14
CA GLY A 62 -26.17 7.28 17.25
C GLY A 62 -26.08 8.79 17.50
N LYS A 63 -25.36 9.22 18.54
CA LYS A 63 -25.19 10.64 18.88
C LYS A 63 -24.26 11.35 17.91
N ALA A 64 -24.30 12.68 17.93
CA ALA A 64 -23.39 13.52 17.14
C ALA A 64 -21.92 13.19 17.46
N SER A 65 -21.07 13.38 16.46
CA SER A 65 -19.62 13.29 16.60
C SER A 65 -18.98 14.60 16.11
N PHE A 66 -17.71 14.77 16.45
CA PHE A 66 -16.87 15.87 15.97
C PHE A 66 -15.55 15.31 15.43
N LEU A 67 -14.94 16.03 14.50
CA LEU A 67 -13.62 15.73 13.97
C LEU A 67 -12.58 15.89 15.09
N HIS A 68 -11.87 14.81 15.42
CA HIS A 68 -10.81 14.81 16.44
C HIS A 68 -9.44 15.02 15.79
N HIS A 69 -9.14 14.24 14.74
CA HIS A 69 -7.92 14.39 13.94
C HIS A 69 -8.23 14.15 12.48
N ASP A 70 -7.57 14.91 11.61
CA ASP A 70 -7.69 14.76 10.17
C ASP A 70 -6.37 14.29 9.58
N TYR A 71 -6.33 13.04 9.11
CA TYR A 71 -5.14 12.44 8.50
C TYR A 71 -5.29 12.39 6.97
N THR A 72 -4.21 12.06 6.27
CA THR A 72 -4.19 12.05 4.80
C THR A 72 -5.26 11.13 4.20
N TYR A 73 -5.40 9.90 4.71
CA TYR A 73 -6.28 8.87 4.11
C TYR A 73 -7.56 8.61 4.91
N TYR A 74 -7.70 9.19 6.09
CA TYR A 74 -8.86 8.97 6.96
C TYR A 74 -9.04 10.15 7.92
N SER A 75 -10.27 10.31 8.40
CA SER A 75 -10.59 11.24 9.48
C SER A 75 -10.98 10.45 10.72
N ASN A 76 -10.42 10.83 11.87
CA ASN A 76 -10.82 10.26 13.16
C ASN A 76 -11.87 11.16 13.81
N PHE A 77 -13.04 10.58 14.09
CA PHE A 77 -14.16 11.24 14.74
C PHE A 77 -14.31 10.74 16.17
N ARG A 78 -14.74 11.62 17.07
CA ARG A 78 -15.03 11.27 18.46
C ARG A 78 -16.47 11.62 18.81
N CYS A 79 -17.12 10.73 19.53
CA CYS A 79 -18.49 10.95 19.98
C CYS A 79 -18.54 12.14 20.94
N SER A 80 -19.52 13.03 20.75
CA SER A 80 -19.72 14.20 21.62
C SER A 80 -20.21 13.83 23.03
N ASP A 81 -20.73 12.62 23.21
CA ASP A 81 -21.18 12.14 24.52
C ASP A 81 -20.01 11.57 25.34
N LYS A 82 -19.68 12.24 26.45
CA LYS A 82 -18.63 11.84 27.38
C LYS A 82 -18.85 10.44 27.97
N LYS A 83 -20.10 9.99 28.12
CA LYS A 83 -20.39 8.63 28.60
C LYS A 83 -20.03 7.57 27.56
N CYS A 84 -20.20 7.89 26.27
CA CYS A 84 -19.84 6.98 25.18
C CYS A 84 -18.35 7.02 24.87
N ASN A 85 -17.79 8.23 24.73
CA ASN A 85 -16.38 8.53 24.44
C ASN A 85 -15.78 7.74 23.26
N HIS A 86 -16.63 7.22 22.36
CA HIS A 86 -16.21 6.35 21.28
C HIS A 86 -15.48 7.13 20.19
N SER A 87 -14.29 6.65 19.80
CA SER A 87 -13.51 7.17 18.67
C SER A 87 -13.62 6.20 17.50
N PHE A 88 -13.92 6.71 16.31
CA PHE A 88 -14.05 5.90 15.11
C PHE A 88 -13.46 6.63 13.90
N LYS A 89 -12.89 5.85 12.98
CA LYS A 89 -12.16 6.35 11.82
C LYS A 89 -13.01 6.14 10.57
N VAL A 90 -13.07 7.15 9.71
CA VAL A 90 -13.77 7.08 8.41
C VAL A 90 -12.76 7.32 7.30
N PRO A 91 -12.65 6.40 6.31
CA PRO A 91 -11.77 6.57 5.16
C PRO A 91 -12.17 7.80 4.33
N LYS A 92 -11.19 8.49 3.78
CA LYS A 92 -11.43 9.58 2.84
C LYS A 92 -11.43 9.04 1.41
N ALA A 93 -12.26 9.64 0.54
CA ALA A 93 -12.20 9.43 -0.90
C ALA A 93 -11.01 10.20 -1.51
N VAL A 94 -9.80 9.92 -1.05
CA VAL A 94 -8.55 10.51 -1.54
C VAL A 94 -7.83 9.48 -2.40
N ALA A 95 -7.33 9.92 -3.56
CA ALA A 95 -6.50 9.06 -4.40
C ALA A 95 -5.20 8.71 -3.68
N ILE A 96 -4.96 7.41 -3.50
CA ILE A 96 -3.72 6.91 -2.90
C ILE A 96 -2.64 6.92 -3.99
N PRO A 97 -1.47 7.54 -3.75
CA PRO A 97 -0.37 7.53 -4.70
C PRO A 97 0.08 6.11 -5.04
N ARG A 98 0.62 5.91 -6.24
CA ARG A 98 1.22 4.63 -6.62
C ARG A 98 2.47 4.34 -5.76
N PRO A 99 2.77 3.06 -5.47
CA PRO A 99 4.00 2.69 -4.77
C PRO A 99 5.23 3.05 -5.60
N SER A 100 6.40 3.16 -4.95
CA SER A 100 7.64 3.49 -5.66
C SER A 100 8.08 2.35 -6.60
N SER A 101 7.65 1.12 -6.33
CA SER A 101 7.82 -0.03 -7.23
C SER A 101 7.20 0.17 -8.61
N HIS A 102 6.21 1.07 -8.73
CA HIS A 102 5.61 1.43 -10.00
C HIS A 102 6.54 2.39 -10.76
N LEU A 103 7.54 1.84 -11.45
CA LEU A 103 8.41 2.62 -12.34
C LEU A 103 7.71 2.83 -13.68
N GLY A 104 7.93 4.00 -14.29
CA GLY A 104 7.39 4.30 -15.62
C GLY A 104 7.95 3.38 -16.72
N PRO A 105 7.25 3.28 -17.87
CA PRO A 105 7.70 2.47 -18.99
C PRO A 105 9.03 2.99 -19.52
N GLU A 106 9.94 2.07 -19.83
CA GLU A 106 11.24 2.39 -20.41
C GLU A 106 11.53 1.48 -21.61
N THR A 107 12.15 2.06 -22.63
CA THR A 107 12.49 1.33 -23.85
C THR A 107 13.74 0.49 -23.63
N PHE A 108 13.62 -0.82 -23.84
CA PHE A 108 14.77 -1.71 -23.92
C PHE A 108 15.33 -1.77 -25.35
N THR A 109 16.66 -1.77 -25.48
CA THR A 109 17.31 -2.04 -26.75
C THR A 109 18.63 -2.79 -26.58
N LEU A 110 18.83 -3.82 -27.40
CA LEU A 110 20.09 -4.54 -27.53
C LEU A 110 21.12 -3.77 -28.36
N LYS A 111 20.72 -2.69 -29.06
CA LYS A 111 21.62 -1.91 -29.90
C LYS A 111 22.82 -1.40 -29.09
N GLY A 112 24.02 -1.61 -29.64
CA GLY A 112 25.28 -1.22 -29.02
C GLY A 112 25.79 -2.15 -27.91
N MET A 113 25.13 -3.27 -27.62
CA MET A 113 25.71 -4.32 -26.79
C MET A 113 26.72 -5.13 -27.62
N ARG A 114 28.01 -4.99 -27.28
CA ARG A 114 29.12 -5.60 -28.03
C ARG A 114 29.50 -7.01 -27.54
N HIS A 115 28.80 -7.51 -26.53
CA HIS A 115 29.07 -8.83 -25.92
C HIS A 115 27.87 -9.75 -26.12
N PRO A 116 28.09 -11.07 -26.28
CA PRO A 116 27.02 -12.05 -26.35
C PRO A 116 26.09 -11.97 -25.13
N LEU A 117 24.80 -12.25 -25.35
CA LEU A 117 23.78 -12.15 -24.30
C LEU A 117 24.11 -13.01 -23.08
N TYR A 118 24.65 -14.22 -23.27
CA TYR A 118 25.00 -15.11 -22.16
C TYR A 118 26.06 -14.51 -21.21
N ILE A 119 27.03 -13.74 -21.73
CA ILE A 119 28.03 -13.03 -20.89
C ILE A 119 27.36 -11.92 -20.08
N ILE A 120 26.41 -11.21 -20.69
CA ILE A 120 25.66 -10.14 -20.02
C ILE A 120 24.81 -10.75 -18.90
N LEU A 121 24.08 -11.82 -19.18
CA LEU A 121 23.26 -12.52 -18.19
C LEU A 121 24.11 -13.12 -17.06
N ALA A 122 25.27 -13.72 -17.38
CA ALA A 122 26.21 -14.19 -16.37
C ALA A 122 26.67 -13.04 -15.45
N ALA A 123 26.97 -11.87 -16.01
CA ALA A 123 27.34 -10.70 -15.23
C ALA A 123 26.24 -10.25 -14.27
N LEU A 124 24.97 -10.27 -14.73
CA LEU A 124 23.82 -9.94 -13.88
C LEU A 124 23.61 -10.99 -12.79
N ASN A 125 23.71 -12.28 -13.10
CA ASN A 125 23.63 -13.38 -12.13
C ASN A 125 24.72 -13.28 -11.05
N TYR A 126 25.97 -13.02 -11.43
CA TYR A 126 27.04 -12.80 -10.44
C TYR A 126 26.77 -11.57 -9.55
N TYR A 127 26.15 -10.53 -10.11
CA TYR A 127 25.82 -9.32 -9.35
C TYR A 127 24.67 -9.55 -8.34
N PHE A 128 23.57 -10.15 -8.78
CA PHE A 128 22.35 -10.31 -7.99
C PHE A 128 22.37 -11.58 -7.15
N CYS A 129 22.54 -12.76 -7.77
CA CYS A 129 22.57 -14.04 -7.08
C CYS A 129 23.90 -14.25 -6.34
N GLY A 130 25.03 -13.91 -6.97
CA GLY A 130 26.37 -14.04 -6.39
C GLY A 130 26.76 -12.93 -5.41
N ASN A 131 25.88 -11.95 -5.16
CA ASN A 131 26.12 -10.80 -4.30
C ASN A 131 27.46 -10.05 -4.57
N SER A 132 27.91 -10.02 -5.83
CA SER A 132 29.18 -9.38 -6.17
C SER A 132 29.02 -7.90 -6.48
N THR A 133 30.07 -7.11 -6.23
CA THR A 133 30.13 -5.73 -6.72
C THR A 133 30.45 -5.72 -8.22
N THR A 134 30.13 -4.64 -8.94
CA THR A 134 30.43 -4.56 -10.38
C THR A 134 31.92 -4.77 -10.72
N ARG A 135 32.83 -4.40 -9.80
CA ARG A 135 34.27 -4.67 -9.92
C ARG A 135 34.61 -6.15 -9.75
N LYS A 136 34.00 -6.82 -8.75
CA LYS A 136 34.17 -8.26 -8.56
C LYS A 136 33.57 -9.06 -9.73
N VAL A 137 32.43 -8.62 -10.28
CA VAL A 137 31.85 -9.22 -11.49
C VAL A 137 32.79 -9.07 -12.67
N ALA A 138 33.35 -7.88 -12.91
CA ALA A 138 34.36 -7.68 -13.97
C ALA A 138 35.55 -8.62 -13.83
N TYR A 139 36.07 -8.77 -12.61
CA TYR A 139 37.15 -9.70 -12.30
C TYR A 139 36.75 -11.16 -12.57
N THR A 140 35.56 -11.57 -12.15
CA THR A 140 35.04 -12.94 -12.34
C THR A 140 34.86 -13.27 -13.83
N LEU A 141 34.34 -12.33 -14.62
CA LEU A 141 34.21 -12.49 -16.07
C LEU A 141 35.56 -12.67 -16.76
N TYR A 142 36.60 -11.97 -16.28
CA TYR A 142 37.95 -12.17 -16.80
C TYR A 142 38.50 -13.55 -16.41
N MET A 143 38.39 -13.94 -15.14
CA MET A 143 38.96 -15.21 -14.66
C MET A 143 38.30 -16.44 -15.27
N VAL A 144 36.96 -16.45 -15.34
CA VAL A 144 36.18 -17.63 -15.73
C VAL A 144 35.92 -17.66 -17.25
N HIS A 145 35.61 -16.50 -17.85
CA HIS A 145 35.20 -16.42 -19.25
C HIS A 145 36.27 -15.82 -20.17
N GLN A 146 37.42 -15.40 -19.63
CA GLN A 146 38.49 -14.71 -20.38
C GLN A 146 38.01 -13.44 -21.12
N VAL A 147 36.95 -12.80 -20.62
CA VAL A 147 36.39 -11.57 -21.21
C VAL A 147 36.68 -10.36 -20.32
N ARG A 148 37.45 -9.40 -20.85
CA ARG A 148 37.73 -8.13 -20.16
C ARG A 148 36.59 -7.14 -20.35
N ILE A 149 35.85 -6.86 -19.27
CA ILE A 149 34.72 -5.91 -19.27
C ILE A 149 34.91 -4.90 -18.13
N SER A 150 34.72 -3.61 -18.41
CA SER A 150 34.73 -2.58 -17.37
C SER A 150 33.52 -2.72 -16.43
N HIS A 151 33.75 -2.49 -15.13
CA HIS A 151 32.68 -2.41 -14.12
C HIS A 151 31.59 -1.37 -14.45
N VAL A 152 31.92 -0.33 -15.22
CA VAL A 152 30.97 0.68 -15.72
C VAL A 152 30.04 0.08 -16.77
N THR A 153 30.55 -0.78 -17.65
CA THR A 153 29.76 -1.51 -18.65
C THR A 153 28.75 -2.43 -17.97
N ILE A 154 29.17 -3.15 -16.92
CA ILE A 154 28.27 -3.99 -16.11
C ILE A 154 27.16 -3.14 -15.46
N SER A 155 27.51 -1.98 -14.89
CA SER A 155 26.51 -1.06 -14.33
C SER A 155 25.51 -0.58 -15.39
N ARG A 156 25.97 -0.30 -16.62
CA ARG A 156 25.09 0.06 -17.74
C ARG A 156 24.18 -1.09 -18.15
N TRP A 157 24.65 -2.34 -18.14
CA TRP A 157 23.81 -3.51 -18.39
C TRP A 157 22.72 -3.67 -17.35
N ILE A 158 23.04 -3.56 -16.07
CA ILE A 158 22.06 -3.62 -14.98
C ILE A 158 20.94 -2.60 -15.22
N LYS A 159 21.29 -1.35 -15.52
CA LYS A 159 20.31 -0.29 -15.80
C LYS A 159 19.49 -0.58 -17.05
N ARG A 160 20.13 -1.07 -18.13
CA ARG A 160 19.44 -1.36 -19.40
C ARG A 160 18.46 -2.52 -19.29
N PHE A 161 18.72 -3.53 -18.47
CA PHE A 161 17.84 -4.70 -18.33
C PHE A 161 16.73 -4.50 -17.29
N ALA A 162 16.84 -3.50 -16.41
CA ALA A 162 15.82 -3.23 -15.39
C ALA A 162 14.37 -3.11 -15.95
N PRO A 163 14.11 -2.42 -17.08
CA PRO A 163 12.76 -2.33 -17.66
C PRO A 163 12.21 -3.68 -18.10
N VAL A 164 13.06 -4.56 -18.63
CA VAL A 164 12.66 -5.91 -19.10
C VAL A 164 12.23 -6.75 -17.92
N PHE A 165 13.02 -6.75 -16.85
CA PHE A 165 12.71 -7.48 -15.62
C PHE A 165 11.46 -6.96 -14.94
N GLN A 166 11.27 -5.65 -14.93
CA GLN A 166 10.06 -5.04 -14.40
C GLN A 166 8.82 -5.42 -15.20
N GLN A 167 8.89 -5.42 -16.53
CA GLN A 167 7.76 -5.83 -17.37
C GLN A 167 7.38 -7.28 -17.11
N ILE A 168 8.36 -8.20 -17.13
CA ILE A 168 8.13 -9.62 -16.83
C ILE A 168 7.50 -9.79 -15.44
N SER A 169 8.03 -9.10 -14.43
CA SER A 169 7.49 -9.14 -13.08
C SER A 169 6.04 -8.64 -13.04
N SER A 170 5.76 -7.52 -13.70
CA SER A 170 4.42 -6.91 -13.71
C SER A 170 3.41 -7.81 -14.41
N ASP A 171 3.76 -8.38 -15.56
CA ASP A 171 2.89 -9.25 -16.35
C ASP A 171 2.53 -10.51 -15.55
N PHE A 172 3.52 -11.12 -14.88
CA PHE A 172 3.27 -12.27 -14.01
C PHE A 172 2.39 -11.90 -12.81
N LEU A 173 2.75 -10.84 -12.07
CA LEU A 173 2.04 -10.45 -10.85
C LEU A 173 0.57 -10.07 -11.13
N LEU A 174 0.25 -9.51 -12.31
CA LEU A 174 -1.14 -9.23 -12.70
C LEU A 174 -1.96 -10.50 -12.94
N SER A 175 -1.31 -11.62 -13.27
CA SER A 175 -1.96 -12.90 -13.54
C SER A 175 -1.93 -13.87 -12.35
N ALA A 176 -1.07 -13.60 -11.36
CA ALA A 176 -0.88 -14.45 -10.20
C ALA A 176 -2.11 -14.42 -9.29
N ARG A 177 -2.66 -15.59 -8.98
CA ARG A 177 -3.77 -15.76 -8.03
C ARG A 177 -3.19 -16.02 -6.66
N LEU A 178 -3.04 -14.96 -5.87
CA LEU A 178 -2.46 -15.00 -4.52
C LEU A 178 -3.49 -14.68 -3.43
N CYS A 179 -4.75 -14.44 -3.79
CA CYS A 179 -5.84 -14.25 -2.83
C CYS A 179 -6.17 -15.52 -2.03
N ASP A 180 -5.80 -16.68 -2.57
CA ASP A 180 -6.05 -17.97 -1.93
C ASP A 180 -4.99 -18.29 -0.85
N SER A 181 -3.88 -17.54 -0.82
CA SER A 181 -2.85 -17.75 0.19
C SER A 181 -3.29 -17.23 1.56
N ASP A 182 -2.91 -17.99 2.60
CA ASP A 182 -3.39 -17.78 3.95
C ASP A 182 -2.93 -16.45 4.55
N GLU A 183 -1.66 -16.11 4.38
CA GLU A 183 -1.05 -15.00 5.12
C GLU A 183 -0.13 -14.14 4.27
N TRP A 184 -0.30 -12.82 4.36
CA TRP A 184 0.64 -11.85 3.79
C TRP A 184 1.36 -11.09 4.91
N HIS A 185 2.68 -11.00 4.81
CA HIS A 185 3.52 -10.30 5.77
C HIS A 185 3.95 -8.93 5.26
N PHE A 186 3.93 -7.95 6.15
CA PHE A 186 4.34 -6.57 5.87
C PHE A 186 5.35 -6.10 6.92
N ASP A 187 6.47 -5.56 6.45
CA ASP A 187 7.55 -5.06 7.30
C ASP A 187 8.31 -3.95 6.59
N GLU A 188 9.06 -3.19 7.36
CA GLU A 188 9.90 -2.11 6.87
C GLU A 188 11.33 -2.23 7.36
N THR A 189 12.27 -1.89 6.47
CA THR A 189 13.68 -1.86 6.83
C THR A 189 14.38 -0.61 6.32
N TYR A 190 15.31 -0.07 7.11
CA TYR A 190 15.99 1.17 6.73
C TYR A 190 17.10 0.94 5.68
N ILE A 191 17.25 1.82 4.70
CA ILE A 191 18.40 1.84 3.79
C ILE A 191 18.98 3.24 3.72
N LYS A 192 20.25 3.36 3.32
CA LYS A 192 20.89 4.66 3.06
C LYS A 192 20.94 4.99 1.58
N ILE A 193 20.48 6.19 1.24
CA ILE A 193 20.55 6.81 -0.07
C ILE A 193 21.14 8.21 0.11
N GLN A 194 22.25 8.51 -0.56
CA GLN A 194 23.01 9.77 -0.43
C GLN A 194 23.36 10.10 1.03
N GLY A 195 23.63 9.08 1.84
CA GLY A 195 23.94 9.23 3.27
C GLY A 195 22.72 9.41 4.18
N GLU A 196 21.53 9.68 3.64
CA GLU A 196 20.28 9.81 4.39
C GLU A 196 19.58 8.46 4.58
N ASN A 197 18.85 8.30 5.69
CA ASN A 197 18.03 7.12 5.95
C ASN A 197 16.70 7.21 5.18
N TYR A 198 16.36 6.13 4.50
CA TYR A 198 15.07 5.85 3.86
C TYR A 198 14.51 4.54 4.44
N TYR A 199 13.22 4.31 4.27
CA TYR A 199 12.52 3.10 4.69
C TYR A 199 12.00 2.36 3.48
N LEU A 200 12.42 1.11 3.34
CA LEU A 200 11.92 0.16 2.35
C LEU A 200 10.84 -0.69 3.01
N TRP A 201 9.60 -0.46 2.60
CA TRP A 201 8.41 -1.19 3.01
C TRP A 201 8.19 -2.33 2.03
N ILE A 202 7.93 -3.53 2.53
CA ILE A 202 7.89 -4.76 1.72
C ILE A 202 6.66 -5.56 2.11
N ALA A 203 5.99 -6.13 1.11
CA ALA A 203 4.93 -7.10 1.27
C ALA A 203 5.39 -8.43 0.68
N ILE A 204 5.25 -9.52 1.43
CA ILE A 204 5.63 -10.87 1.00
C ILE A 204 4.52 -11.86 1.32
N ASP A 205 4.27 -12.78 0.39
CA ASP A 205 3.37 -13.90 0.59
C ASP A 205 4.04 -15.01 1.41
N SER A 206 3.34 -15.59 2.39
CA SER A 206 3.91 -16.58 3.31
C SER A 206 4.19 -17.94 2.66
N GLU A 207 3.28 -18.40 1.79
CA GLU A 207 3.32 -19.73 1.18
C GLU A 207 4.36 -19.78 0.06
N THR A 208 4.27 -18.85 -0.88
CA THR A 208 5.11 -18.83 -2.07
C THR A 208 6.43 -18.11 -1.84
N ARG A 209 6.55 -17.34 -0.75
CA ARG A 209 7.64 -16.37 -0.49
C ARG A 209 7.75 -15.28 -1.55
N LEU A 210 6.74 -15.10 -2.38
CA LEU A 210 6.78 -14.10 -3.44
C LEU A 210 6.66 -12.71 -2.82
N VAL A 211 7.62 -11.84 -3.12
CA VAL A 211 7.47 -10.41 -2.80
C VAL A 211 6.38 -9.83 -3.69
N LEU A 212 5.28 -9.43 -3.07
CA LEU A 212 4.07 -8.93 -3.72
C LEU A 212 4.29 -7.50 -4.25
N ASP A 213 4.87 -6.66 -3.39
CA ASP A 213 5.16 -5.28 -3.72
C ASP A 213 6.16 -4.65 -2.73
N PHE A 214 6.68 -3.47 -3.07
CA PHE A 214 7.49 -2.66 -2.17
C PHE A 214 7.24 -1.16 -2.36
N HIS A 215 7.54 -0.38 -1.32
CA HIS A 215 7.50 1.08 -1.38
C HIS A 215 8.68 1.69 -0.63
N LEU A 216 9.36 2.63 -1.25
CA LEU A 216 10.52 3.32 -0.70
C LEU A 216 10.14 4.75 -0.29
N SER A 217 10.18 5.03 1.01
CA SER A 217 9.82 6.32 1.60
C SER A 217 10.99 6.98 2.33
N LYS A 218 11.04 8.31 2.37
CA LYS A 218 12.03 9.05 3.18
C LYS A 218 11.69 9.01 4.67
N THR A 219 10.40 8.88 5.01
CA THR A 219 9.89 8.88 6.39
C THR A 219 9.19 7.57 6.73
N ARG A 220 9.34 7.12 7.97
CA ARG A 220 8.60 5.97 8.53
C ARG A 220 7.27 6.48 9.05
N ASN A 221 6.21 6.38 8.25
CA ASN A 221 4.88 6.84 8.62
C ASN A 221 3.78 5.90 8.09
N SER A 222 2.58 6.05 8.64
CA SER A 222 1.41 5.28 8.19
C SER A 222 1.06 5.54 6.71
N ASN A 223 1.49 6.66 6.12
CA ASN A 223 1.17 6.94 4.72
C ASN A 223 1.84 5.94 3.77
N ALA A 224 3.09 5.54 4.06
CA ALA A 224 3.79 4.52 3.30
C ALA A 224 3.10 3.14 3.40
N ALA A 225 2.63 2.77 4.59
CA ALA A 225 1.83 1.55 4.78
C ALA A 225 0.52 1.60 3.96
N HIS A 226 -0.21 2.72 3.95
CA HIS A 226 -1.41 2.85 3.12
C HIS A 226 -1.11 2.65 1.63
N ILE A 227 -0.01 3.20 1.13
CA ILE A 227 0.40 3.06 -0.27
C ILE A 227 0.70 1.59 -0.60
N LEU A 228 1.49 0.92 0.24
CA LEU A 228 1.88 -0.48 0.02
C LEU A 228 0.67 -1.43 0.10
N LEU A 229 -0.12 -1.34 1.17
CA LEU A 229 -1.27 -2.24 1.39
C LEU A 229 -2.37 -2.02 0.35
N SER A 230 -2.65 -0.76 -0.02
CA SER A 230 -3.58 -0.46 -1.12
C SER A 230 -3.11 -1.07 -2.45
N SER A 231 -1.82 -0.98 -2.75
CA SER A 231 -1.27 -1.60 -3.97
C SER A 231 -1.44 -3.11 -3.97
N CYS A 232 -1.15 -3.78 -2.86
CA CYS A 232 -1.36 -5.23 -2.72
C CYS A 232 -2.84 -5.59 -2.88
N ARG A 233 -3.74 -4.84 -2.23
CA ARG A 233 -5.20 -5.04 -2.37
C ARG A 233 -5.67 -4.90 -3.81
N ASN A 234 -5.22 -3.87 -4.51
CA ASN A 234 -5.63 -3.60 -5.88
C ASN A 234 -5.10 -4.64 -6.87
N LYS A 235 -3.91 -5.21 -6.62
CA LYS A 235 -3.29 -6.21 -7.50
C LYS A 235 -3.80 -7.63 -7.24
N PHE A 236 -3.97 -8.00 -5.98
CA PHE A 236 -4.12 -9.41 -5.58
C PHE A 236 -5.38 -9.69 -4.76
N GLY A 237 -6.16 -8.68 -4.34
CA GLY A 237 -7.30 -8.89 -3.45
C GLY A 237 -6.90 -8.92 -1.97
N GLN A 238 -7.24 -9.94 -1.21
CA GLN A 238 -6.85 -10.10 0.19
C GLN A 238 -6.32 -11.51 0.43
N PRO A 239 -5.50 -11.71 1.47
CA PRO A 239 -5.20 -13.05 1.94
C PRO A 239 -6.45 -13.71 2.52
N SER A 240 -6.50 -15.04 2.50
CA SER A 240 -7.67 -15.82 2.93
C SER A 240 -7.88 -15.78 4.45
N SER A 241 -6.79 -15.62 5.23
CA SER A 241 -6.80 -15.68 6.69
C SER A 241 -6.30 -14.39 7.34
N ALA A 242 -5.03 -14.02 7.13
CA ALA A 242 -4.41 -12.98 7.94
C ALA A 242 -3.43 -12.05 7.21
N VAL A 243 -3.30 -10.85 7.77
CA VAL A 243 -2.26 -9.88 7.48
C VAL A 243 -1.34 -9.83 8.70
N VAL A 244 -0.06 -10.08 8.49
CA VAL A 244 0.94 -10.15 9.57
C VAL A 244 1.87 -8.94 9.47
N SER A 245 2.07 -8.23 10.58
CA SER A 245 3.06 -7.14 10.64
C SER A 245 3.73 -7.07 12.01
N ASP A 246 4.81 -6.27 12.11
CA ASP A 246 5.31 -5.79 13.39
C ASP A 246 4.18 -5.03 14.14
N ARG A 247 4.38 -4.85 15.45
CA ARG A 247 3.57 -4.00 16.34
C ARG A 247 3.59 -2.52 15.97
N TYR A 248 4.21 -2.11 14.86
CA TYR A 248 4.19 -0.72 14.48
C TYR A 248 2.78 -0.24 14.14
N ASP A 249 2.28 0.76 14.89
CA ASP A 249 0.91 1.28 14.80
C ASP A 249 0.54 1.83 13.40
N ALA A 250 1.54 2.09 12.55
CA ALA A 250 1.35 2.50 11.17
C ALA A 250 0.51 1.52 10.34
N TYR A 251 0.53 0.22 10.66
CA TYR A 251 -0.20 -0.83 9.94
C TYR A 251 -1.64 -1.02 10.41
N LEU A 252 -1.97 -0.66 11.66
CA LEU A 252 -3.27 -0.93 12.29
C LEU A 252 -4.47 -0.49 11.45
N LEU A 253 -4.40 0.73 10.92
CA LEU A 253 -5.50 1.25 10.11
C LEU A 253 -5.45 0.78 8.66
N PRO A 254 -4.31 0.84 7.94
CA PRO A 254 -4.19 0.25 6.61
C PRO A 254 -4.68 -1.18 6.53
N ALA A 255 -4.28 -2.06 7.46
CA ALA A 255 -4.68 -3.46 7.47
C ALA A 255 -6.21 -3.58 7.55
N LYS A 256 -6.82 -2.92 8.55
CA LYS A 256 -8.28 -2.90 8.72
C LYS A 256 -9.04 -2.29 7.52
N LEU A 257 -8.45 -1.31 6.85
CA LEU A 257 -9.08 -0.61 5.74
C LEU A 257 -9.05 -1.43 4.44
N PHE A 258 -7.90 -2.01 4.11
CA PHE A 258 -7.70 -2.69 2.83
C PHE A 258 -7.99 -4.18 2.88
N PHE A 259 -7.94 -4.79 4.07
CA PHE A 259 -8.16 -6.22 4.30
C PHE A 259 -9.18 -6.43 5.43
N PRO A 260 -10.43 -5.97 5.28
CA PRO A 260 -11.42 -6.02 6.35
C PRO A 260 -11.89 -7.44 6.72
N GLU A 261 -11.67 -8.41 5.83
CA GLU A 261 -12.04 -9.82 6.01
C GLU A 261 -10.89 -10.68 6.53
N ALA A 262 -9.66 -10.13 6.58
CA ALA A 262 -8.49 -10.81 7.11
C ALA A 262 -8.18 -10.31 8.52
N ASP A 263 -7.74 -11.23 9.39
CA ASP A 263 -7.30 -10.88 10.73
C ASP A 263 -5.97 -10.13 10.67
N HIS A 264 -5.85 -9.02 11.42
CA HIS A 264 -4.56 -8.32 11.54
C HIS A 264 -3.80 -8.86 12.75
N ILE A 265 -2.79 -9.69 12.47
CA ILE A 265 -1.92 -10.30 13.47
C ILE A 265 -0.70 -9.41 13.66
N ARG A 266 -0.50 -8.95 14.90
CA ARG A 266 0.68 -8.17 15.32
C ARG A 266 1.57 -9.08 16.14
N VAL A 267 2.68 -9.53 15.55
CA VAL A 267 3.54 -10.55 16.17
C VAL A 267 4.12 -10.01 17.48
N GLU A 268 3.87 -10.71 18.59
CA GLU A 268 4.24 -10.26 19.94
C GLU A 268 5.64 -10.73 20.37
N SER A 269 5.99 -11.97 20.01
CA SER A 269 7.28 -12.62 20.25
C SER A 269 7.38 -13.92 19.41
N PHE A 270 8.55 -14.58 19.42
CA PHE A 270 8.85 -15.79 18.65
C PHE A 270 8.01 -17.05 19.00
N GLU A 271 7.08 -16.97 19.96
CA GLU A 271 6.34 -18.11 20.50
C GLU A 271 4.98 -18.35 19.82
N ASP A 272 4.51 -17.42 18.99
CA ASP A 272 3.26 -17.56 18.25
C ASP A 272 3.39 -18.50 17.04
N ARG A 273 2.31 -19.22 16.69
CA ARG A 273 2.25 -20.10 15.50
C ARG A 273 2.53 -19.36 14.19
N ILE A 274 2.28 -18.04 14.17
CA ILE A 274 2.45 -17.17 13.01
C ILE A 274 3.59 -16.21 13.33
N SER A 275 4.71 -16.36 12.62
CA SER A 275 5.97 -15.68 12.94
C SER A 275 6.39 -14.72 11.83
N ASN A 276 7.00 -13.60 12.22
CA ASN A 276 7.58 -12.63 11.27
C ASN A 276 8.89 -13.12 10.61
N ASN A 277 9.34 -14.33 10.93
CA ASN A 277 10.57 -14.94 10.42
C ASN A 277 10.66 -14.92 8.87
N ILE A 278 9.53 -15.03 8.17
CA ILE A 278 9.49 -15.05 6.70
C ILE A 278 10.04 -13.76 6.10
N ILE A 279 9.47 -12.63 6.51
CA ILE A 279 9.87 -11.33 6.00
C ILE A 279 11.19 -10.87 6.61
N GLU A 280 11.50 -11.27 7.84
CA GLU A 280 12.81 -11.03 8.45
C GLU A 280 13.94 -11.75 7.70
N ALA A 281 13.71 -13.00 7.27
CA ALA A 281 14.65 -13.73 6.44
C ALA A 281 14.89 -13.03 5.10
N PHE A 282 13.83 -12.53 4.45
CA PHE A 282 13.95 -11.67 3.26
C PHE A 282 14.78 -10.42 3.58
N ASN A 283 14.44 -9.69 4.64
CA ASN A 283 15.10 -8.44 5.01
C ASN A 283 16.59 -8.64 5.30
N ASN A 284 16.94 -9.71 6.01
CA ASN A 284 18.33 -10.09 6.28
C ASN A 284 19.10 -10.37 4.98
N GLN A 285 18.47 -11.10 4.05
CA GLN A 285 19.06 -11.40 2.76
C GLN A 285 19.22 -10.15 1.89
N PHE A 286 18.22 -9.28 1.83
CA PHE A 286 18.30 -8.00 1.15
C PHE A 286 19.41 -7.13 1.75
N LYS A 287 19.55 -7.08 3.09
CA LYS A 287 20.62 -6.34 3.77
C LYS A 287 22.00 -6.92 3.49
N ALA A 288 22.14 -8.25 3.44
CA ALA A 288 23.37 -8.91 3.05
C ALA A 288 23.76 -8.56 1.60
N TRP A 289 22.76 -8.43 0.72
CA TRP A 289 23.00 -7.95 -0.64
C TRP A 289 23.33 -6.45 -0.68
N TYR A 290 22.63 -5.62 0.09
CA TYR A 290 22.75 -4.16 0.06
C TYR A 290 24.06 -3.64 0.67
N ARG A 291 24.49 -4.16 1.84
CA ARG A 291 25.64 -3.66 2.62
C ARG A 291 26.94 -3.54 1.79
N PRO A 292 27.35 -4.53 0.98
CA PRO A 292 28.58 -4.44 0.17
C PRO A 292 28.57 -3.32 -0.88
N LYS A 293 27.40 -2.78 -1.23
CA LYS A 293 27.28 -1.71 -2.24
C LYS A 293 27.51 -0.31 -1.68
N ARG A 294 27.73 -0.17 -0.36
CA ARG A 294 28.07 1.10 0.33
C ARG A 294 27.03 2.21 0.11
N GLY A 295 25.75 1.84 0.00
CA GLY A 295 24.64 2.78 -0.17
C GLY A 295 24.41 3.21 -1.62
N PHE A 296 23.28 3.87 -1.85
CA PHE A 296 22.89 4.36 -3.17
C PHE A 296 23.18 5.85 -3.33
N ASN A 297 23.58 6.28 -4.52
CA ASN A 297 23.89 7.69 -4.80
C ASN A 297 22.71 8.48 -5.39
N SER A 298 21.55 7.86 -5.60
CA SER A 298 20.35 8.47 -6.18
C SER A 298 19.12 7.65 -5.79
N TYR A 299 18.02 8.33 -5.49
CA TYR A 299 16.73 7.69 -5.19
C TYR A 299 16.25 6.81 -6.36
N ASP A 300 16.20 7.35 -7.58
CA ASP A 300 15.73 6.62 -8.75
C ASP A 300 16.59 5.39 -9.05
N SER A 301 17.92 5.54 -8.92
CA SER A 301 18.84 4.42 -9.11
C SER A 301 18.67 3.35 -8.02
N ALA A 302 18.42 3.75 -6.77
CA ALA A 302 18.14 2.83 -5.68
C ALA A 302 16.86 2.03 -5.96
N ASN A 303 15.77 2.75 -6.25
CA ASN A 303 14.45 2.19 -6.47
C ASN A 303 14.44 1.17 -7.63
N ARG A 304 15.08 1.50 -8.76
CA ARG A 304 15.25 0.59 -9.89
C ARG A 304 16.07 -0.66 -9.55
N LEU A 305 17.14 -0.47 -8.79
CA LEU A 305 18.00 -1.59 -8.41
C LEU A 305 17.32 -2.52 -7.40
N ILE A 306 16.52 -1.97 -6.48
CA ILE A 306 15.68 -2.74 -5.56
C ILE A 306 14.62 -3.53 -6.34
N ALA A 307 13.93 -2.90 -7.28
CA ALA A 307 12.99 -3.60 -8.16
C ALA A 307 13.65 -4.76 -8.92
N THR A 308 14.86 -4.52 -9.45
CA THR A 308 15.62 -5.56 -10.15
C THR A 308 16.06 -6.67 -9.19
N TYR A 309 16.50 -6.32 -7.98
CA TYR A 309 16.85 -7.31 -6.96
C TYR A 309 15.65 -8.20 -6.59
N ILE A 310 14.48 -7.59 -6.39
CA ILE A 310 13.24 -8.32 -6.10
C ILE A 310 12.87 -9.24 -7.26
N PHE A 311 13.06 -8.82 -8.51
CA PHE A 311 12.91 -9.71 -9.67
C PHE A 311 13.83 -10.94 -9.56
N TYR A 312 15.12 -10.74 -9.28
CA TYR A 312 16.04 -11.87 -9.10
C TYR A 312 15.65 -12.78 -7.94
N TYR A 313 15.18 -12.20 -6.83
CA TYR A 313 14.69 -12.95 -5.68
C TYR A 313 13.45 -13.81 -6.03
N ASN A 314 12.47 -13.22 -6.74
CA ASN A 314 11.19 -13.84 -7.08
C ASN A 314 11.29 -14.85 -8.23
N PHE A 315 12.05 -14.53 -9.28
CA PHE A 315 11.99 -15.28 -10.54
C PHE A 315 13.21 -16.19 -10.75
N ILE A 316 14.39 -15.79 -10.26
CA ILE A 316 15.66 -16.45 -10.62
C ILE A 316 16.20 -17.30 -9.48
N ARG A 317 16.18 -16.79 -8.25
CA ARG A 317 16.89 -17.39 -7.12
C ARG A 317 16.12 -18.59 -6.56
N PRO A 318 16.70 -19.79 -6.52
CA PRO A 318 16.10 -20.93 -5.84
C PRO A 318 16.18 -20.76 -4.33
N HIS A 319 15.16 -21.24 -3.60
CA HIS A 319 15.14 -21.23 -2.13
C HIS A 319 15.03 -22.65 -1.59
N SER A 320 15.88 -23.00 -0.62
CA SER A 320 15.85 -24.31 0.03
C SER A 320 14.52 -24.56 0.75
N SER A 321 13.91 -23.52 1.32
CA SER A 321 12.58 -23.59 1.95
C SER A 321 11.45 -23.86 0.95
N LEU A 322 11.71 -23.78 -0.36
CA LEU A 322 10.77 -24.02 -1.45
C LEU A 322 11.24 -25.18 -2.33
N ASN A 323 11.95 -26.16 -1.76
CA ASN A 323 12.47 -27.32 -2.49
C ASN A 323 13.34 -26.95 -3.71
N GLY A 324 14.09 -25.85 -3.62
CA GLY A 324 14.95 -25.37 -4.70
C GLY A 324 14.21 -24.63 -5.81
N LEU A 325 12.92 -24.31 -5.63
CA LEU A 325 12.16 -23.49 -6.57
C LEU A 325 12.30 -21.99 -6.25
N ALA A 326 12.15 -21.15 -7.27
CA ALA A 326 11.98 -19.71 -7.10
C ALA A 326 10.53 -19.38 -6.67
N PRO A 327 10.31 -18.29 -5.92
CA PRO A 327 8.98 -17.93 -5.42
C PRO A 327 7.90 -17.83 -6.50
N ALA A 328 8.24 -17.26 -7.66
CA ALA A 328 7.33 -17.17 -8.79
C ALA A 328 6.90 -18.56 -9.30
N GLN A 329 7.77 -19.56 -9.27
CA GLN A 329 7.41 -20.93 -9.68
C GLN A 329 6.40 -21.56 -8.74
N VAL A 330 6.56 -21.34 -7.43
CA VAL A 330 5.60 -21.80 -6.42
C VAL A 330 4.26 -21.07 -6.58
N ALA A 331 4.31 -19.78 -6.91
CA ALA A 331 3.14 -18.97 -7.28
C ALA A 331 2.54 -19.31 -8.67
N GLY A 332 3.00 -20.38 -9.33
CA GLY A 332 2.42 -20.88 -10.57
C GLY A 332 3.09 -20.39 -11.87
N ALA A 333 4.23 -19.70 -11.80
CA ALA A 333 5.00 -19.34 -12.99
C ALA A 333 5.52 -20.60 -13.69
N LYS A 334 5.07 -20.79 -14.94
CA LYS A 334 5.55 -21.85 -15.82
C LYS A 334 6.57 -21.27 -16.79
N TYR A 335 7.78 -21.81 -16.75
CA TYR A 335 8.84 -21.47 -17.70
C TYR A 335 9.08 -22.66 -18.63
N SER A 336 9.05 -22.42 -19.94
CA SER A 336 9.58 -23.37 -20.92
C SER A 336 11.08 -23.57 -20.70
N ASP A 337 11.62 -24.72 -21.12
CA ASP A 337 13.06 -24.98 -21.01
C ASP A 337 13.89 -23.96 -21.78
N LYS A 338 13.36 -23.44 -22.89
CA LYS A 338 13.96 -22.32 -23.62
C LYS A 338 13.95 -21.03 -22.81
N GLN A 339 12.90 -20.74 -22.05
CA GLN A 339 12.87 -19.57 -21.17
C GLN A 339 13.81 -19.73 -19.98
N LYS A 340 13.90 -20.94 -19.41
CA LYS A 340 14.91 -21.26 -18.40
C LYS A 340 16.33 -21.04 -18.95
N ASN A 341 16.56 -21.53 -20.17
CA ASN A 341 17.82 -21.41 -20.88
C ASN A 341 18.06 -20.05 -21.56
N PHE A 342 17.19 -19.06 -21.42
CA PHE A 342 17.38 -17.73 -22.03
C PHE A 342 17.30 -16.59 -21.01
N TRP A 343 16.57 -16.80 -19.91
CA TRP A 343 16.31 -15.81 -18.86
C TRP A 343 16.82 -16.24 -17.48
N LEU A 344 16.82 -17.55 -17.18
CA LEU A 344 17.13 -18.13 -15.87
C LEU A 344 18.48 -18.86 -15.85
N LEU A 345 19.40 -18.53 -16.78
CA LEU A 345 20.65 -19.27 -17.04
C LEU A 345 21.72 -19.21 -15.92
N VAL A 346 21.33 -19.48 -14.67
CA VAL A 346 22.03 -20.39 -13.76
C VAL A 346 20.98 -21.02 -12.84
N ALA A 347 20.53 -22.23 -13.19
CA ALA A 347 20.21 -23.28 -12.22
C ALA A 347 20.65 -24.61 -12.83
#